data_AF-A0A2L2ZCZ9-F1
#
_entry.id   AF-A0A2L2ZCZ9-F1
#
_cell.length_a   1.000
_cell.length_b   1.000
_cell.length_c   1.000
_cell.angle_alpha   90.00
_cell.angle_beta   90.00
_cell.angle_gamma   90.00
#
_symmetry.space_group_name_H-M   'P 1'
#
loop_
_entity.id
_entity.type
_entity.pdbx_description
1 polymer ?
#
loop_
_entity_poly.entity_id
_entity_poly.type
_entity_poly.pdbx_seq_one_letter_code
_entity_poly.pdbx_strand_id
1 'polypeptide(L)'
;GGKDFSTPVSVQKVNPGSLAEQAGMMPADAIQKIKNKSTHSMKHKEAQAAIIRAGNNIALTIQRGGVREWKPTVTPVGVMPTVTCPP
;
A
#
# COMPACT_ATOMS: atom_id res chain seq x y z
N GLY A 1 8.12 -4.38 -2.41
CA GLY A 1 9.03 -3.55 -1.59
C GLY A 1 9.87 -4.40 -0.64
N GLY A 2 11.02 -3.88 -0.23
CA GLY A 2 12.00 -4.51 0.67
C GLY A 2 13.43 -4.04 0.37
N LYS A 3 14.39 -4.36 1.26
CA LYS A 3 15.84 -4.06 1.08
C LYS A 3 16.37 -4.46 -0.29
N ASP A 4 15.88 -5.58 -0.81
CA ASP A 4 16.26 -6.15 -2.10
C ASP A 4 15.80 -5.31 -3.31
N PHE A 5 14.72 -4.57 -3.14
CA PHE A 5 14.11 -3.73 -4.19
C PHE A 5 14.48 -2.26 -4.05
N SER A 6 15.40 -1.90 -3.14
CA SER A 6 15.75 -0.51 -2.77
C SER A 6 14.52 0.40 -2.55
N THR A 7 13.39 -0.20 -2.15
CA THR A 7 12.09 0.45 -2.02
C THR A 7 11.47 0.04 -0.70
N PRO A 8 10.85 0.94 0.08
CA PRO A 8 10.20 0.59 1.32
C PRO A 8 9.13 -0.50 1.12
N VAL A 9 8.90 -1.31 2.16
CA VAL A 9 7.79 -2.28 2.15
C VAL A 9 6.50 -1.47 2.26
N SER A 10 5.60 -1.59 1.30
CA SER A 10 4.34 -0.85 1.26
C SER A 10 3.15 -1.79 1.28
N VAL A 11 2.02 -1.27 1.77
CA VAL A 11 0.73 -1.94 1.69
C VAL A 11 0.17 -1.70 0.29
N GLN A 12 0.03 -2.78 -0.49
CA GLN A 12 -0.58 -2.73 -1.83
C GLN A 12 -2.07 -3.06 -1.79
N LYS A 13 -2.46 -3.95 -0.88
CA LYS A 13 -3.83 -4.43 -0.75
C LYS A 13 -4.10 -4.82 0.69
N VAL A 14 -5.30 -4.50 1.14
CA VAL A 14 -5.84 -4.94 2.43
C VAL A 14 -7.00 -5.87 2.14
N ASN A 15 -7.03 -7.01 2.81
CA ASN A 15 -8.11 -7.98 2.66
C ASN A 15 -9.30 -7.57 3.56
N PRO A 16 -10.53 -7.58 3.03
CA PRO A 16 -11.70 -7.23 3.82
C PRO A 16 -11.93 -8.23 4.96
N GLY A 17 -12.32 -7.74 6.14
CA GLY A 17 -12.46 -8.55 7.35
C GLY A 17 -11.14 -9.03 7.98
N SER A 18 -10.00 -8.52 7.53
CA SER A 18 -8.70 -8.79 8.15
C SER A 18 -8.40 -7.79 9.27
N LEU A 19 -7.52 -8.19 10.19
CA LEU A 19 -7.00 -7.32 11.25
C LEU A 19 -6.41 -6.00 10.71
N ALA A 20 -5.87 -6.04 9.49
CA ALA A 20 -5.35 -4.85 8.84
C ALA A 20 -6.44 -3.83 8.50
N GLU A 21 -7.60 -4.27 8.03
CA GLU A 21 -8.76 -3.40 7.79
C GLU A 21 -9.31 -2.86 9.11
N GLN A 22 -9.44 -3.72 10.13
CA GLN A 22 -9.91 -3.31 11.45
C GLN A 22 -8.96 -2.31 12.13
N ALA A 23 -7.65 -2.43 11.87
CA ALA A 23 -6.64 -1.46 12.31
C ALA A 23 -6.64 -0.15 11.50
N GLY A 24 -7.45 -0.05 10.45
CA GLY A 24 -7.52 1.11 9.57
C GLY A 24 -6.31 1.27 8.65
N MET A 25 -5.58 0.19 8.33
CA MET A 25 -4.54 0.23 7.30
C MET A 25 -5.16 0.47 5.93
N MET A 26 -4.45 1.25 5.12
CA MET A 26 -4.86 1.58 3.76
C MET A 26 -3.77 1.16 2.77
N PRO A 27 -4.14 0.85 1.51
CA PRO A 27 -3.17 0.82 0.43
C PRO A 27 -2.46 2.19 0.34
N ALA A 28 -1.18 2.18 -0.07
CA ALA A 28 -0.23 3.30 -0.02
C ALA A 28 0.54 3.50 1.29
N ASP A 29 0.21 2.80 2.37
CA ASP A 29 0.92 2.96 3.63
C ASP A 29 2.33 2.36 3.54
N ALA A 30 3.37 3.13 3.92
CA ALA A 30 4.74 2.65 3.94
C ALA A 30 5.07 2.05 5.31
N ILE A 31 5.47 0.79 5.34
CA ILE A 31 5.87 0.09 6.56
C ILE A 31 7.33 0.43 6.87
N GLN A 32 7.59 1.16 7.96
CA GLN A 32 8.93 1.44 8.47
C GLN A 32 9.45 0.32 9.39
N LYS A 33 8.58 -0.29 10.21
CA LYS A 33 8.96 -1.35 11.15
C LYS A 33 7.89 -2.43 11.24
N ILE A 34 8.32 -3.68 11.36
CA ILE A 34 7.46 -4.85 11.60
C ILE A 34 7.87 -5.45 12.94
N LYS A 35 6.95 -5.44 13.91
CA LYS A 35 7.14 -5.80 15.32
C LYS A 35 8.26 -5.00 15.98
N ASN A 36 9.48 -5.54 15.95
CA ASN A 36 10.68 -4.98 16.56
C ASN A 36 11.84 -4.84 15.56
N LYS A 37 11.58 -5.08 14.26
CA LYS A 37 12.61 -5.10 13.21
C LYS A 37 12.30 -4.03 12.16
N SER A 38 13.28 -3.20 11.87
CA SER A 38 13.17 -2.18 10.82
C SER A 38 13.13 -2.82 9.44
N THR A 39 12.14 -2.44 8.63
CA THR A 39 11.97 -2.99 7.27
C THR A 39 13.07 -2.53 6.32
N HIS A 40 13.78 -1.45 6.66
CA HIS A 40 14.91 -0.91 5.89
C HIS A 40 16.03 -1.94 5.64
N SER A 41 16.31 -2.81 6.63
CA SER A 41 17.30 -3.90 6.46
C SER A 41 16.64 -5.27 6.22
N MET A 42 15.32 -5.31 6.04
CA MET A 42 14.54 -6.53 5.90
C MET A 42 14.28 -6.85 4.44
N LYS A 43 14.54 -8.10 4.04
CA LYS A 43 14.19 -8.57 2.68
C LYS A 43 12.69 -8.74 2.56
N HIS A 44 12.19 -8.71 1.31
CA HIS A 44 10.77 -8.94 1.02
C HIS A 44 10.24 -10.23 1.67
N LYS A 45 10.98 -11.34 1.50
CA LYS A 45 10.65 -12.65 2.09
C LYS A 45 10.64 -12.63 3.62
N GLU A 46 11.59 -11.93 4.25
CA GLU A 46 11.60 -11.80 5.71
C GLU A 46 10.39 -11.02 6.20
N ALA A 47 10.03 -9.90 5.55
CA ALA A 47 8.86 -9.13 5.90
C ALA A 47 7.59 -9.99 5.83
N GLN A 48 7.43 -10.76 4.75
CA GLN A 48 6.33 -11.71 4.59
C GLN A 48 6.34 -12.78 5.70
N ALA A 49 7.48 -13.40 5.97
CA ALA A 49 7.60 -14.42 7.01
C ALA A 49 7.30 -13.86 8.41
N ALA A 50 7.68 -12.61 8.70
CA ALA A 50 7.39 -11.96 9.97
C ALA A 50 5.89 -11.69 10.17
N ILE A 51 5.19 -11.29 9.10
CA ILE A 51 3.73 -11.10 9.11
C ILE A 51 3.04 -12.46 9.32
N ILE A 52 3.44 -13.49 8.57
CA ILE A 52 2.87 -14.84 8.69
C ILE A 52 3.10 -15.42 10.10
N ARG A 53 4.33 -15.33 10.61
CA ARG A 53 4.69 -15.80 11.97
C ARG A 53 3.96 -15.04 13.08
N ALA A 54 3.51 -13.83 12.81
CA ALA A 54 2.78 -13.04 13.77
C ALA A 54 1.30 -13.42 13.88
N GLY A 55 0.74 -14.06 12.85
CA GLY A 55 -0.62 -14.60 12.87
C GLY A 55 -1.64 -13.51 13.24
N ASN A 56 -2.34 -13.72 14.35
CA ASN A 56 -3.42 -12.85 14.80
C ASN A 56 -2.99 -11.56 15.51
N ASN A 57 -1.71 -11.37 15.86
CA ASN A 57 -1.31 -10.14 16.55
C ASN A 57 0.09 -9.67 16.12
N ILE A 58 0.11 -8.53 15.43
CA ILE A 58 1.30 -8.00 14.79
C ILE A 58 1.33 -6.48 15.00
N ALA A 59 2.44 -5.94 15.49
CA ALA A 59 2.64 -4.50 15.59
C ALA A 59 3.35 -4.00 14.34
N LEU A 60 2.80 -3.01 13.66
CA LEU A 60 3.41 -2.38 12.49
C LEU A 60 3.57 -0.89 12.73
N THR A 61 4.72 -0.33 12.37
CA THR A 61 4.89 1.11 12.28
C THR A 61 4.78 1.49 10.82
N ILE A 62 3.70 2.18 10.48
CA ILE A 62 3.44 2.69 9.13
C ILE A 62 3.60 4.20 9.07
N GLN A 63 3.92 4.70 7.89
CA GLN A 63 3.92 6.10 7.54
C GLN A 63 2.89 6.32 6.44
N ARG A 64 1.80 7.01 6.78
CA ARG A 64 0.79 7.44 5.81
C ARG A 64 1.43 8.31 4.75
N GLY A 65 1.19 8.00 3.48
CA GLY A 65 1.76 8.73 2.34
C GLY A 65 3.28 8.57 2.17
N GLY A 66 3.91 7.63 2.89
CA GLY A 66 5.34 7.33 2.71
C GLY A 66 5.63 6.62 1.39
N VAL A 67 4.65 5.88 0.85
CA VAL A 67 4.67 5.42 -0.53
C VAL A 67 3.71 6.31 -1.29
N ARG A 68 4.31 7.23 -2.04
CA ARG A 68 3.67 7.91 -3.15
C ARG A 68 3.27 6.86 -4.17
N GLU A 69 2.15 6.18 -3.92
CA GLU A 69 1.33 5.68 -5.00
C GLU A 69 1.04 6.90 -5.86
N TRP A 70 1.71 6.98 -7.00
CA TRP A 70 1.33 7.93 -8.01
C TRP A 70 -0.07 7.51 -8.42
N LYS A 71 -1.08 8.17 -7.84
CA LYS A 71 -2.45 8.06 -8.29
C LYS A 71 -2.50 9.06 -9.44
N PRO A 72 -2.44 8.65 -10.73
CA PRO A 72 -2.84 9.59 -11.76
C PRO A 72 -4.27 9.97 -11.40
N THR A 73 -4.48 11.23 -11.05
CA THR A 73 -5.80 11.83 -11.18
C THR A 73 -6.11 11.71 -12.67
N VAL A 74 -6.77 10.62 -13.04
CA VAL A 74 -7.50 10.57 -14.29
C VAL A 74 -8.76 11.36 -13.97
N THR A 75 -8.70 12.67 -14.18
CA THR A 75 -9.90 13.44 -14.45
C THR A 75 -10.51 12.77 -15.69
N PRO A 76 -11.68 12.13 -15.61
CA PRO A 76 -12.37 11.76 -16.83
C PRO A 76 -12.61 13.07 -17.58
N VAL A 77 -11.97 13.24 -18.73
CA VAL A 77 -12.26 14.35 -19.63
C VAL A 77 -13.71 14.14 -20.05
N GLY A 78 -14.60 14.86 -19.38
CA GLY A 78 -16.03 14.79 -19.57
C GLY A 78 -16.37 15.13 -21.02
N VAL A 79 -17.21 14.27 -21.59
CA VAL A 79 -18.07 14.49 -22.76
C VAL A 79 -17.39 15.10 -23.99
N MET A 80 -17.03 14.24 -24.95
CA MET A 80 -16.89 14.68 -26.34
C MET A 80 -18.22 15.33 -26.75
N PRO A 81 -18.25 16.62 -27.16
CA PRO A 81 -19.48 17.19 -27.68
C PRO A 81 -19.81 16.48 -29.00
N THR A 82 -20.98 15.84 -29.04
CA THR A 82 -21.59 15.36 -30.28
C THR A 82 -21.63 16.53 -31.27
N VAL A 83 -20.96 16.39 -32.41
CA VAL A 83 -21.07 17.33 -33.52
C VAL A 83 -22.40 17.04 -34.21
N THR A 84 -23.47 17.62 -33.71
CA THR A 84 -24.72 17.77 -34.46
C THR A 84 -24.56 18.99 -35.37
N CYS A 85 -24.18 18.77 -36.63
CA CYS A 85 -24.42 19.76 -37.68
C CYS A 85 -25.88 19.61 -38.15
N PRO A 86 -26.73 20.65 -38.00
CA PRO A 86 -28.08 20.68 -38.57
C PRO A 86 -28.06 20.94 -40.10
N PRO A 87 -29.19 20.74 -40.81
CA PRO A 87 -29.26 20.37 -42.23
C PRO A 87 -29.04 21.51 -43.24
#